data_AF-A0A1A8DII4-F1
#
_entry.id   AF-A0A1A8DII4-F1
#
_cell.length_a   1.000
_cell.length_b   1.000
_cell.length_c   1.000
_cell.angle_alpha   90.00
_cell.angle_beta   90.00
_cell.angle_gamma   90.00
#
_symmetry.space_group_name_H-M   'P 1'
#
loop_
_entity.id
_entity.type
_entity.pdbx_description
1 polymer ?
#
loop_
_entity_poly.entity_id
_entity_poly.type
_entity_poly.pdbx_seq_one_letter_code
_entity_poly.pdbx_strand_id
1 'polypeptide(L)'
;QICDKEWHYYVINVEFPVVTLYVDGVTYDPYLVTDDWPIHPSQIDMQLTVGACWQGGEVTKPRFTQYFRGSLSGLTIRPGKIESQKVISCLQACKEGLDINSFESLDKRVKFHFNPAQSILVMEGEDLENMNTAVRKVSYINSRQFPTPGIRRLQISTAVQCFGEDTCITIPTVDAVVMVLHPSEPRITITGLERLTQPAADFRAPGGISLFQDLHIVSTVTRADGATRQVAYQAGLLEEIVHNLDYCDVLVLGEELNPEQESLQLEPTFLLGKHLDATNSTSGMSIYGVDSMSNYEQVIRQVRYYNRQPGQLTERMFRLTCSELNGRYTSNEFNLEVNVWHSSDTEEHISHMVAPPPYMQVAHHPSMSSDLHPSHVSGVPSAATVVIVVCIAALVVVVVLGIYRIHVTHQQDMRLAETTKVADVNWDDSALTITVNPMEDLEEPQCAEEEASEEEEDDDEEDDEITTAESDDSEEEVDVQLKRMQQSSKTGQSWDKTTRCF
;
A
#
# COMPACT_ATOMS: atom_id res chain seq x y z
N GLN A 1 28.49 -8.88 0.22
CA GLN A 1 28.63 -8.04 -0.99
C GLN A 1 28.43 -8.93 -2.20
N ILE A 2 27.54 -8.56 -3.12
CA ILE A 2 27.37 -9.28 -4.39
C ILE A 2 28.00 -8.40 -5.48
N CYS A 3 28.90 -8.98 -6.28
CA CYS A 3 29.80 -8.27 -7.21
C CYS A 3 29.57 -8.69 -8.66
N ASP A 4 28.32 -8.96 -9.04
CA ASP A 4 27.93 -9.40 -10.39
C ASP A 4 27.57 -8.23 -11.34
N LYS A 5 27.52 -7.00 -10.82
CA LYS A 5 27.10 -5.78 -11.54
C LYS A 5 25.61 -5.79 -11.94
N GLU A 6 24.79 -6.56 -11.25
CA GLU A 6 23.34 -6.59 -11.44
C GLU A 6 22.60 -5.77 -10.36
N TRP A 7 21.32 -5.49 -10.62
CA TRP A 7 20.45 -4.83 -9.64
C TRP A 7 19.83 -5.87 -8.73
N HIS A 8 19.99 -5.71 -7.42
CA HIS A 8 19.41 -6.61 -6.42
C HIS A 8 18.40 -5.88 -5.53
N TYR A 9 17.41 -6.64 -5.07
CA TYR A 9 16.46 -6.21 -4.06
C TYR A 9 16.83 -6.79 -2.71
N TYR A 10 17.10 -5.90 -1.76
CA TYR A 10 17.37 -6.24 -0.36
C TYR A 10 16.17 -5.89 0.51
N VAL A 11 15.68 -6.86 1.29
CA VAL A 11 14.69 -6.60 2.35
C VAL A 11 15.26 -7.13 3.66
N ILE A 12 15.25 -6.32 4.71
CA ILE A 12 15.69 -6.71 6.04
C ILE A 12 14.50 -6.61 6.96
N ASN A 13 14.03 -7.75 7.45
CA ASN A 13 13.03 -7.81 8.51
C ASN A 13 13.76 -7.93 9.85
N VAL A 14 13.49 -6.98 10.75
CA VAL A 14 14.05 -6.97 12.10
C VAL A 14 12.91 -7.18 13.09
N GLU A 15 12.78 -8.40 13.59
CA GLU A 15 11.90 -8.77 14.70
C GLU A 15 12.80 -9.20 15.86
N PHE A 16 13.42 -8.21 16.50
CA PHE A 16 14.47 -8.47 17.48
C PHE A 16 14.06 -9.51 18.54
N PRO A 17 14.91 -10.53 18.80
CA PRO A 17 16.31 -10.67 18.37
C PRO A 17 16.50 -11.31 16.98
N VAL A 18 15.42 -11.68 16.29
CA VAL A 18 15.47 -12.33 14.98
C VAL A 18 15.62 -11.29 13.88
N VAL A 19 16.61 -11.47 13.03
CA VAL A 19 16.80 -10.67 11.81
C VAL A 19 16.82 -11.61 10.62
N THR A 20 16.06 -11.28 9.60
CA THR A 20 15.97 -12.05 8.37
C THR A 20 16.32 -11.16 7.19
N LEU A 21 17.35 -11.55 6.45
CA LEU A 21 17.75 -10.88 5.21
C LEU A 21 17.11 -11.62 4.03
N TYR A 22 16.50 -10.87 3.12
CA TYR A 22 16.06 -11.38 1.83
C TYR A 22 16.87 -10.70 0.74
N VAL A 23 17.48 -11.50 -0.13
CA VAL A 23 18.13 -11.02 -1.34
C VAL A 23 17.43 -11.66 -2.53
N ASP A 24 16.79 -10.84 -3.36
CA ASP A 24 15.98 -11.29 -4.49
C ASP A 24 14.94 -12.37 -4.12
N GLY A 25 14.46 -12.30 -2.86
CA GLY A 25 13.30 -13.05 -2.35
C GLY A 25 13.71 -14.32 -1.64
N VAL A 26 14.97 -14.68 -1.78
CA VAL A 26 15.60 -15.79 -1.09
C VAL A 26 16.03 -15.33 0.28
N THR A 27 15.72 -16.13 1.29
CA THR A 27 16.11 -15.89 2.68
C THR A 27 17.58 -16.23 2.90
N TYR A 28 18.27 -15.37 3.63
CA TYR A 28 19.62 -15.56 4.12
C TYR A 28 19.64 -15.33 5.62
N ASP A 29 20.17 -16.30 6.35
CA ASP A 29 20.38 -16.17 7.79
C ASP A 29 21.63 -15.32 8.05
N PRO A 30 21.54 -14.30 8.91
CA PRO A 30 22.71 -13.50 9.26
C PRO A 30 23.72 -14.34 10.03
N TYR A 31 24.99 -14.23 9.67
CA TYR A 31 26.09 -14.89 10.38
C TYR A 31 26.24 -14.37 11.82
N LEU A 32 25.98 -13.08 12.03
CA LEU A 32 26.05 -12.41 13.33
C LEU A 32 25.02 -11.28 13.37
N VAL A 33 24.20 -11.25 14.42
CA VAL A 33 23.34 -10.12 14.75
C VAL A 33 23.91 -9.48 16.02
N THR A 34 24.46 -8.28 15.88
CA THR A 34 24.96 -7.50 17.01
C THR A 34 23.95 -6.42 17.36
N ASP A 35 23.65 -6.30 18.64
CA ASP A 35 22.71 -5.31 19.14
C ASP A 35 23.47 -4.04 19.51
N ASP A 36 23.17 -2.93 18.84
CA ASP A 36 23.85 -1.64 19.04
C ASP A 36 22.92 -0.61 19.69
N TRP A 37 22.25 -1.01 20.79
CA TRP A 37 21.48 -0.08 21.62
C TRP A 37 22.37 0.58 22.68
N PRO A 38 22.07 1.86 23.03
CA PRO A 38 22.66 2.46 24.20
C PRO A 38 22.27 1.67 25.46
N ILE A 39 23.27 1.27 26.24
CA ILE A 39 23.14 0.50 27.49
C ILE A 39 22.25 1.21 28.53
N HIS A 40 22.08 2.52 28.39
CA HIS A 40 21.24 3.36 29.25
C HIS A 40 20.30 4.22 28.40
N PRO A 41 19.10 4.56 28.91
CA PRO A 41 18.22 5.53 28.27
C PRO A 41 18.99 6.83 28.00
N SER A 42 19.14 7.19 26.73
CA SER A 42 19.85 8.40 26.31
C SER A 42 18.92 9.29 25.48
N GLN A 43 19.09 10.61 25.59
CA GLN A 43 18.37 11.60 24.79
C GLN A 43 19.13 11.91 23.49
N ILE A 44 19.75 10.91 22.88
CA ILE A 44 20.49 11.10 21.63
C ILE A 44 19.47 11.03 20.50
N ASP A 45 19.39 12.10 19.70
CA ASP A 45 18.60 12.09 18.48
C ASP A 45 19.13 11.01 17.53
N MET A 46 18.29 10.04 17.19
CA MET A 46 18.65 8.99 16.23
C MET A 46 18.78 9.60 14.84
N GLN A 47 19.90 9.36 14.16
CA GLN A 47 20.12 9.78 12.79
C GLN A 47 20.19 8.58 11.86
N LEU A 48 19.40 8.60 10.78
CA LEU A 48 19.51 7.65 9.69
C LEU A 48 20.60 8.12 8.72
N THR A 49 21.62 7.28 8.52
CA THR A 49 22.65 7.51 7.50
C THR A 49 22.49 6.52 6.36
N VAL A 50 22.59 6.99 5.12
CA VAL A 50 22.58 6.16 3.92
C VAL A 50 23.93 6.26 3.23
N GLY A 51 24.56 5.12 3.00
CA GLY A 51 25.79 5.03 2.23
C GLY A 51 27.09 5.26 3.00
N ALA A 52 27.03 5.31 4.34
CA ALA A 52 28.20 5.26 5.23
C ALA A 52 27.77 4.83 6.64
N CYS A 53 28.72 4.39 7.47
CA CYS A 53 28.51 4.10 8.89
C CYS A 53 29.09 5.24 9.74
N TRP A 54 28.32 5.72 10.72
CA TRP A 54 28.82 6.69 11.70
C TRP A 54 29.63 5.97 12.80
N GLN A 55 30.88 6.36 13.01
CA GLN A 55 31.73 5.83 14.07
C GLN A 55 32.04 6.94 15.08
N GLY A 56 31.37 6.89 16.24
CA GLY A 56 31.51 7.90 17.31
C GLY A 56 32.22 7.41 18.58
N GLY A 57 32.15 6.11 18.91
CA GLY A 57 32.61 5.57 20.20
C GLY A 57 34.08 5.17 20.27
N GLU A 58 34.67 4.69 19.16
CA GLU A 58 36.03 4.11 19.13
C GLU A 58 37.12 5.06 18.61
N VAL A 59 36.76 6.24 18.12
CA VAL A 59 37.68 7.17 17.46
C VAL A 59 37.71 8.53 18.14
N THR A 60 38.92 9.10 18.26
CA THR A 60 39.18 10.41 18.89
C THR A 60 38.44 11.57 18.21
N LYS A 61 38.07 11.41 16.93
CA LYS A 61 37.21 12.32 16.19
C LYS A 61 36.09 11.52 15.52
N PRO A 62 34.81 11.84 15.80
CA PRO A 62 33.69 11.19 15.14
C PRO A 62 33.78 11.38 13.64
N ARG A 63 33.56 10.30 12.87
CA ARG A 63 33.65 10.34 11.41
C ARG A 63 32.77 9.27 10.78
N PHE A 64 32.41 9.49 9.53
CA PHE A 64 31.83 8.46 8.69
C PHE A 64 32.91 7.54 8.11
N THR A 65 32.66 6.24 8.14
CA THR A 65 33.50 5.18 7.57
C THR A 65 32.65 4.23 6.74
N GLN A 66 33.27 3.21 6.11
CA GLN A 66 32.55 2.17 5.34
C GLN A 66 31.61 2.73 4.25
N TYR A 67 32.12 3.66 3.44
CA TYR A 67 31.35 4.29 2.38
C TYR A 67 30.84 3.27 1.35
N PHE A 68 29.54 3.32 1.08
CA PHE A 68 28.90 2.56 0.01
C PHE A 68 29.41 3.04 -1.35
N ARG A 69 29.82 2.08 -2.18
CA ARG A 69 30.24 2.33 -3.56
C ARG A 69 29.32 1.56 -4.50
N GLY A 70 28.30 2.24 -4.99
CA GLY A 70 27.30 1.67 -5.87
C GLY A 70 26.20 2.68 -6.18
N SER A 71 25.12 2.20 -6.79
CA SER A 71 23.92 3.00 -7.04
C SER A 71 22.76 2.43 -6.24
N LEU A 72 22.00 3.31 -5.59
CA LEU A 72 20.80 2.94 -4.84
C LEU A 72 19.60 3.57 -5.57
N SER A 73 18.74 2.73 -6.14
CA SER A 73 17.57 3.22 -6.87
C SER A 73 16.40 3.60 -5.95
N GLY A 74 16.36 3.09 -4.72
CA GLY A 74 15.30 3.36 -3.76
C GLY A 74 15.60 2.76 -2.39
N LEU A 75 15.09 3.40 -1.34
CA LEU A 75 15.17 2.96 0.05
C LEU A 75 13.84 3.27 0.72
N THR A 76 13.26 2.27 1.39
CA THR A 76 12.03 2.41 2.16
C THR A 76 12.25 1.80 3.54
N ILE A 77 11.88 2.53 4.59
CA ILE A 77 12.01 2.08 5.98
C ILE A 77 10.62 2.16 6.62
N ARG A 78 10.21 1.07 7.29
CA ARG A 78 8.90 0.97 7.94
C ARG A 78 9.04 0.58 9.42
N PRO A 79 9.19 1.54 10.33
CA PRO A 79 9.25 1.25 11.76
C PRO A 79 7.94 0.60 12.25
N GLY A 80 8.05 -0.37 13.15
CA GLY A 80 6.90 -0.99 13.84
C GLY A 80 6.10 -2.01 13.02
N LYS A 81 6.50 -2.31 11.78
CA LYS A 81 5.83 -3.32 10.95
C LYS A 81 6.82 -4.05 10.04
N ILE A 82 6.80 -5.38 10.09
CA ILE A 82 7.54 -6.25 9.17
C ILE A 82 6.66 -6.68 7.99
N GLU A 83 7.29 -6.98 6.86
CA GLU A 83 6.59 -7.51 5.69
C GLU A 83 6.60 -9.03 5.65
N SER A 84 5.51 -9.62 5.17
CA SER A 84 5.44 -11.08 4.97
C SER A 84 6.26 -11.54 3.76
N GLN A 85 6.69 -12.80 3.76
CA GLN A 85 7.39 -13.40 2.61
C GLN A 85 6.61 -13.28 1.30
N LYS A 86 5.28 -13.32 1.35
CA LYS A 86 4.41 -13.13 0.18
C LYS A 86 4.53 -11.72 -0.40
N VAL A 87 4.60 -10.71 0.45
CA VAL A 87 4.78 -9.31 0.02
C VAL A 87 6.18 -9.12 -0.56
N ILE A 88 7.20 -9.69 0.10
CA ILE A 88 8.58 -9.63 -0.37
C ILE A 88 8.73 -10.28 -1.74
N SER A 89 8.16 -11.46 -1.93
CA SER A 89 8.14 -12.15 -3.23
C SER A 89 7.40 -11.33 -4.31
N CYS A 90 6.33 -10.61 -3.93
CA CYS A 90 5.61 -9.71 -4.83
C CYS A 90 6.45 -8.50 -5.27
N LEU A 91 7.38 -8.02 -4.44
CA LEU A 91 8.27 -6.91 -4.79
C LEU A 91 9.22 -7.26 -5.95
N GLN A 92 9.64 -8.53 -6.07
CA GLN A 92 10.48 -9.00 -7.17
C GLN A 92 9.71 -9.55 -8.36
N ALA A 93 8.44 -9.90 -8.16
CA ALA A 93 7.61 -10.40 -9.24
C ALA A 93 7.52 -9.33 -10.35
N CYS A 94 8.01 -9.68 -11.53
CA CYS A 94 7.92 -8.81 -12.68
C CYS A 94 6.44 -8.56 -13.00
N LYS A 95 6.07 -7.28 -13.12
CA LYS A 95 4.72 -6.91 -13.57
C LYS A 95 4.53 -7.08 -15.07
N GLU A 96 5.60 -7.33 -15.81
CA GLU A 96 5.59 -7.69 -17.23
C GLU A 96 6.16 -9.11 -17.36
N GLY A 97 5.48 -9.99 -18.09
CA GLY A 97 5.90 -11.39 -18.18
C GLY A 97 5.05 -12.20 -19.15
N LEU A 98 5.32 -13.49 -19.18
CA LEU A 98 4.50 -14.51 -19.84
C LEU A 98 3.44 -15.02 -18.85
N ASP A 99 2.24 -15.24 -19.35
CA ASP A 99 1.15 -15.86 -18.60
C ASP A 99 0.28 -16.72 -19.52
N ILE A 100 -0.49 -17.63 -18.94
CA ILE A 100 -1.42 -18.48 -19.67
C ILE A 100 -2.85 -17.95 -19.46
N ASN A 101 -3.43 -17.41 -20.53
CA ASN A 101 -4.80 -16.92 -20.48
C ASN A 101 -5.79 -18.09 -20.24
N SER A 102 -6.57 -17.98 -19.16
CA SER A 102 -7.66 -18.91 -18.79
C SER A 102 -7.21 -20.34 -18.47
N PHE A 103 -6.72 -20.54 -17.23
CA PHE A 103 -6.36 -21.84 -16.66
C PHE A 103 -7.47 -22.90 -16.76
N GLU A 104 -8.74 -22.48 -16.67
CA GLU A 104 -9.91 -23.37 -16.73
C GLU A 104 -10.04 -24.13 -18.04
N SER A 105 -9.43 -23.61 -19.11
CA SER A 105 -9.49 -24.18 -20.44
C SER A 105 -8.32 -25.12 -20.75
N LEU A 106 -7.29 -25.21 -19.89
CA LEU A 106 -6.20 -26.18 -20.06
C LEU A 106 -6.62 -27.56 -19.57
N ASP A 107 -6.29 -28.60 -20.36
CA ASP A 107 -6.43 -29.97 -19.90
C ASP A 107 -5.57 -30.15 -18.63
N LYS A 108 -6.14 -30.73 -17.58
CA LYS A 108 -5.48 -30.97 -16.28
C LYS A 108 -4.21 -31.84 -16.41
N ARG A 109 -4.01 -32.46 -17.57
CA ARG A 109 -2.84 -33.28 -17.90
C ARG A 109 -1.62 -32.48 -18.37
N VAL A 110 -1.75 -31.17 -18.64
CA VAL A 110 -0.59 -30.30 -18.91
C VAL A 110 -0.12 -29.66 -17.62
N LYS A 111 1.09 -29.99 -17.19
CA LYS A 111 1.76 -29.32 -16.08
C LYS A 111 2.55 -28.15 -16.63
N PHE A 112 2.61 -27.05 -15.87
CA PHE A 112 3.42 -25.91 -16.26
C PHE A 112 3.96 -25.17 -15.05
N HIS A 113 5.09 -24.50 -15.23
CA HIS A 113 5.65 -23.59 -14.24
C HIS A 113 6.38 -22.44 -14.92
N PHE A 114 6.34 -21.28 -14.27
CA PHE A 114 7.10 -20.11 -14.67
C PHE A 114 8.33 -19.97 -13.77
N ASN A 115 9.41 -19.40 -14.31
CA ASN A 115 10.48 -18.89 -13.46
C ASN A 115 10.00 -17.64 -12.66
N PRO A 116 10.68 -17.24 -11.58
CA PRO A 116 10.29 -16.07 -10.77
C PRO A 116 10.15 -14.77 -11.57
N ALA A 117 10.96 -14.60 -12.63
CA ALA A 117 10.90 -13.43 -13.52
C ALA A 117 9.76 -13.50 -14.57
N GLN A 118 9.00 -14.59 -14.63
CA GLN A 118 7.95 -14.85 -15.63
C GLN A 118 8.43 -14.69 -17.09
N SER A 119 9.70 -14.95 -17.37
CA SER A 119 10.30 -14.88 -18.70
C SER A 119 10.49 -16.26 -19.36
N ILE A 120 10.43 -17.33 -18.55
CA ILE A 120 10.59 -18.72 -18.99
C ILE A 120 9.36 -19.49 -18.52
N LEU A 121 8.73 -20.18 -19.46
CA LEU A 121 7.61 -21.08 -19.22
C LEU A 121 8.03 -22.49 -19.62
N VAL A 122 7.96 -23.40 -18.65
CA VAL A 122 8.18 -24.83 -18.88
C VAL A 122 6.83 -25.52 -18.83
N MET A 123 6.54 -26.32 -19.84
CA MET A 123 5.32 -27.10 -19.95
C MET A 123 5.66 -28.57 -20.17
N GLU A 124 4.94 -29.44 -19.48
CA GLU A 124 5.05 -30.89 -19.59
C GLU A 124 3.66 -31.47 -19.90
N GLY A 125 3.59 -32.31 -20.91
CA GLY A 125 2.35 -32.97 -21.31
C GLY A 125 2.63 -34.23 -22.11
N GLU A 126 1.71 -35.19 -22.05
CA GLU A 126 1.84 -36.49 -22.72
C GLU A 126 1.37 -36.46 -24.18
N ASP A 127 0.48 -35.51 -24.52
CA ASP A 127 -0.16 -35.42 -25.84
C ASP A 127 0.20 -34.11 -26.55
N LEU A 128 0.61 -34.24 -27.81
CA LEU A 128 1.01 -33.14 -28.67
C LEU A 128 -0.16 -32.18 -28.96
N GLU A 129 -1.40 -32.68 -29.08
CA GLU A 129 -2.56 -31.83 -29.37
C GLU A 129 -2.90 -30.93 -28.18
N ASN A 130 -2.87 -31.50 -26.96
CA ASN A 130 -2.97 -30.76 -25.71
C ASN A 130 -1.84 -29.73 -25.55
N MET A 131 -0.60 -30.11 -25.87
CA MET A 131 0.55 -29.20 -25.83
C MET A 131 0.41 -28.03 -26.81
N ASN A 132 -0.04 -28.28 -28.03
CA ASN A 132 -0.29 -27.24 -29.03
C ASN A 132 -1.39 -26.26 -28.56
N THR A 133 -2.43 -26.79 -27.91
CA THR A 133 -3.51 -25.97 -27.33
C THR A 133 -3.02 -25.12 -26.15
N ALA A 134 -2.15 -25.66 -25.30
CA ALA A 134 -1.56 -24.94 -24.18
C ALA A 134 -0.63 -23.81 -24.64
N VAL A 135 0.28 -24.08 -25.59
CA VAL A 135 1.22 -23.09 -26.12
C VAL A 135 0.49 -21.91 -26.78
N ARG A 136 -0.64 -22.15 -27.46
CA ARG A 136 -1.47 -21.08 -28.06
C ARG A 136 -2.10 -20.12 -27.05
N LYS A 137 -2.15 -20.48 -25.78
CA LYS A 137 -2.70 -19.64 -24.71
C LYS A 137 -1.65 -18.83 -23.98
N VAL A 138 -0.37 -19.06 -24.29
CA VAL A 138 0.73 -18.26 -23.76
C VAL A 138 0.61 -16.85 -24.32
N SER A 139 0.64 -15.88 -23.44
CA SER A 139 0.45 -14.48 -23.76
C SER A 139 1.45 -13.62 -23.01
N TYR A 140 1.78 -12.47 -23.60
CA TYR A 140 2.47 -11.42 -22.87
C TYR A 140 1.44 -10.66 -22.03
N ILE A 141 1.73 -10.49 -20.74
CA ILE A 141 0.92 -9.70 -19.82
C ILE A 141 1.72 -8.52 -19.27
N ASN A 142 0.99 -7.44 -18.99
CA ASN A 142 1.49 -6.31 -18.23
C ASN A 142 0.45 -5.98 -17.15
N SER A 143 0.74 -6.36 -15.91
CA SER A 143 -0.12 -6.16 -14.74
C SER A 143 0.07 -4.81 -14.07
N ARG A 144 0.85 -3.88 -14.66
CA ARG A 144 0.96 -2.51 -14.15
C ARG A 144 -0.35 -1.76 -14.43
N GLN A 145 -0.86 -1.06 -13.43
CA GLN A 145 -1.99 -0.13 -13.59
C GLN A 145 -1.66 0.98 -14.61
N PHE A 146 -0.40 1.43 -14.63
CA PHE A 146 0.14 2.39 -15.60
C PHE A 146 1.38 1.78 -16.30
N PRO A 147 1.18 0.96 -17.35
CA PRO A 147 2.26 0.37 -18.13
C PRO A 147 3.22 1.41 -18.67
N THR A 148 4.52 1.10 -18.68
CA THR A 148 5.52 1.99 -19.29
C THR A 148 5.38 1.94 -20.81
N PRO A 149 4.99 3.04 -21.47
CA PRO A 149 4.77 3.05 -22.91
C PRO A 149 6.05 2.72 -23.67
N GLY A 150 5.90 2.16 -24.87
CA GLY A 150 7.01 1.93 -25.78
C GLY A 150 7.05 0.54 -26.39
N ILE A 151 8.13 0.29 -27.10
CA ILE A 151 8.29 -0.92 -27.91
C ILE A 151 9.11 -1.94 -27.13
N ARG A 152 8.57 -3.14 -26.92
CA ARG A 152 9.30 -4.31 -26.43
C ARG A 152 9.67 -5.17 -27.63
N ARG A 153 10.97 -5.33 -27.88
CA ARG A 153 11.48 -6.29 -28.86
C ARG A 153 11.73 -7.60 -28.13
N LEU A 154 11.05 -8.66 -28.55
CA LEU A 154 11.09 -9.96 -27.91
C LEU A 154 11.69 -10.97 -28.88
N GLN A 155 12.50 -11.86 -28.35
CA GLN A 155 13.00 -13.02 -29.06
C GLN A 155 12.55 -14.25 -28.29
N ILE A 156 11.73 -15.07 -28.91
CA ILE A 156 11.16 -16.27 -28.30
C ILE A 156 11.95 -17.47 -28.81
N SER A 157 12.73 -18.07 -27.92
CA SER A 157 13.43 -19.33 -28.16
C SER A 157 12.71 -20.47 -27.47
N THR A 158 12.56 -21.60 -28.15
CA THR A 158 11.89 -22.78 -27.60
C THR A 158 12.82 -23.98 -27.69
N ALA A 159 13.02 -24.67 -26.56
CA ALA A 159 13.70 -25.95 -26.49
C ALA A 159 12.67 -27.03 -26.21
N VAL A 160 12.68 -28.11 -26.99
CA VAL A 160 11.75 -29.24 -26.84
C VAL A 160 12.53 -30.47 -26.44
N GLN A 161 12.12 -31.11 -25.35
CA GLN A 161 12.66 -32.38 -24.88
C GLN A 161 11.54 -33.43 -24.94
N CYS A 162 11.80 -34.51 -25.67
CA CYS A 162 10.87 -35.63 -25.82
C CYS A 162 11.48 -36.83 -25.13
N PHE A 163 10.63 -37.64 -24.50
CA PHE A 163 11.03 -38.84 -23.79
C PHE A 163 10.79 -40.06 -24.68
N GLY A 164 11.74 -40.99 -24.77
CA GLY A 164 11.62 -42.22 -25.58
C GLY A 164 12.45 -42.21 -26.87
N GLU A 165 12.06 -43.04 -27.84
CA GLU A 165 12.72 -43.14 -29.18
C GLU A 165 12.18 -42.11 -30.20
N ASP A 166 11.28 -41.22 -29.78
CA ASP A 166 10.63 -40.26 -30.67
C ASP A 166 11.56 -39.12 -31.09
N THR A 167 11.53 -38.78 -32.38
CA THR A 167 12.27 -37.63 -32.92
C THR A 167 11.62 -36.32 -32.47
N CYS A 168 12.35 -35.51 -31.72
CA CYS A 168 11.87 -34.21 -31.29
C CYS A 168 11.68 -33.21 -32.44
N ILE A 169 10.60 -32.44 -32.33
CA ILE A 169 10.38 -31.28 -33.17
C ILE A 169 11.34 -30.15 -32.80
N THR A 170 11.86 -29.46 -33.80
CA THR A 170 12.62 -28.23 -33.61
C THR A 170 11.72 -27.04 -33.90
N ILE A 171 11.62 -26.11 -32.96
CA ILE A 171 10.83 -24.89 -33.10
C ILE A 171 11.80 -23.73 -33.37
N PRO A 172 11.66 -23.01 -34.50
CA PRO A 172 12.55 -21.92 -34.82
C PRO A 172 12.35 -20.75 -33.86
N THR A 173 13.40 -19.98 -33.64
CA THR A 173 13.33 -18.73 -32.87
C THR A 173 12.42 -17.73 -33.58
N VAL A 174 11.56 -17.07 -32.82
CA VAL A 174 10.61 -16.08 -33.34
C VAL A 174 10.94 -14.71 -32.78
N ASP A 175 11.12 -13.74 -33.67
CA ASP A 175 11.21 -12.32 -33.30
C ASP A 175 9.81 -11.72 -33.26
N ALA A 176 9.48 -11.07 -32.16
CA ALA A 176 8.20 -10.41 -31.96
C ALA A 176 8.39 -8.99 -31.43
N VAL A 177 7.38 -8.16 -31.66
CA VAL A 177 7.36 -6.78 -31.15
C VAL A 177 6.04 -6.53 -30.48
N VAL A 178 6.08 -6.13 -29.21
CA VAL A 178 4.91 -5.70 -28.45
C VAL A 178 4.97 -4.19 -28.29
N MET A 179 3.90 -3.51 -28.69
CA MET A 179 3.76 -2.06 -28.52
C MET A 179 2.86 -1.78 -27.32
N VAL A 180 3.45 -1.25 -26.25
CA VAL A 180 2.72 -0.78 -25.08
C VAL A 180 2.28 0.65 -25.34
N LEU A 181 0.97 0.86 -25.46
CA LEU A 181 0.38 2.17 -25.67
C LEU A 181 0.49 3.03 -24.40
N HIS A 182 0.36 4.34 -24.56
CA HIS A 182 0.36 5.25 -23.42
C HIS A 182 -0.89 4.98 -22.56
N PRO A 183 -0.74 4.73 -21.24
CA PRO A 183 -1.90 4.55 -20.39
C PRO A 183 -2.64 5.87 -20.26
N SER A 184 -3.95 5.78 -20.17
CA SER A 184 -4.82 6.91 -19.85
C SER A 184 -4.54 7.39 -18.43
N GLU A 185 -4.25 8.68 -18.27
CA GLU A 185 -3.98 9.27 -16.96
C GLU A 185 -5.27 9.43 -16.15
N PRO A 186 -5.24 9.13 -14.83
CA PRO A 186 -6.36 9.36 -13.95
C PRO A 186 -6.44 10.86 -13.65
N ARG A 187 -7.65 11.39 -13.69
CA ARG A 187 -7.95 12.76 -13.30
C ARG A 187 -8.86 12.74 -12.09
N ILE A 188 -8.30 13.06 -10.94
CA ILE A 188 -9.04 13.25 -9.70
C ILE A 188 -9.75 14.61 -9.77
N THR A 189 -11.06 14.61 -9.55
CA THR A 189 -11.88 15.81 -9.51
C THR A 189 -12.59 15.89 -8.18
N ILE A 190 -12.39 17.00 -7.48
CA ILE A 190 -13.06 17.36 -6.24
C ILE A 190 -14.15 18.36 -6.56
N THR A 191 -15.37 18.07 -6.10
CA THR A 191 -16.55 18.92 -6.24
C THR A 191 -17.25 19.05 -4.89
N GLY A 192 -17.96 20.16 -4.68
CA GLY A 192 -18.67 20.42 -3.44
C GLY A 192 -19.12 21.88 -3.34
N LEU A 193 -19.59 22.27 -2.17
CA LEU A 193 -19.98 23.65 -1.90
C LEU A 193 -18.74 24.55 -1.74
N GLU A 194 -18.58 25.54 -2.62
CA GLU A 194 -17.41 26.44 -2.61
C GLU A 194 -17.55 27.61 -1.63
N ARG A 195 -18.77 27.90 -1.16
CA ARG A 195 -19.05 29.03 -0.27
C ARG A 195 -20.01 28.65 0.84
N LEU A 196 -19.61 28.93 2.07
CA LEU A 196 -20.41 28.73 3.26
C LEU A 196 -20.60 30.07 3.98
N THR A 197 -21.81 30.36 4.46
CA THR A 197 -22.06 31.53 5.31
C THR A 197 -22.67 31.04 6.60
N GLN A 198 -22.04 31.37 7.74
CA GLN A 198 -22.47 30.92 9.05
C GLN A 198 -22.56 32.09 10.03
N PRO A 199 -23.55 32.10 10.94
CA PRO A 199 -23.59 33.04 12.05
C PRO A 199 -22.31 32.96 12.90
N ALA A 200 -21.84 34.10 13.40
CA ALA A 200 -20.67 34.16 14.28
C ALA A 200 -20.78 33.23 15.52
N ALA A 201 -22.00 32.98 16.01
CA ALA A 201 -22.24 32.10 17.16
C ALA A 201 -21.83 30.63 16.88
N ASP A 202 -21.95 30.16 15.65
CA ASP A 202 -21.76 28.74 15.30
C ASP A 202 -20.28 28.35 15.27
N PHE A 203 -19.37 29.30 15.04
CA PHE A 203 -17.92 29.10 15.12
C PHE A 203 -17.43 28.76 16.54
N ARG A 204 -18.21 29.13 17.56
CA ARG A 204 -17.96 28.83 18.98
C ARG A 204 -18.73 27.60 19.47
N ALA A 205 -19.65 27.07 18.66
CA ALA A 205 -20.43 25.91 19.06
C ALA A 205 -19.50 24.70 19.26
N PRO A 206 -19.84 23.77 20.18
CA PRO A 206 -19.00 22.58 20.43
C PRO A 206 -18.81 21.71 19.18
N GLY A 207 -19.73 21.75 18.22
CA GLY A 207 -19.60 21.06 16.94
C GLY A 207 -18.76 21.76 15.87
N GLY A 208 -18.39 23.03 16.09
CA GLY A 208 -17.70 23.85 15.09
C GLY A 208 -18.45 23.96 13.76
N ILE A 209 -17.77 24.53 12.76
CA ILE A 209 -18.30 24.61 11.39
C ILE A 209 -17.76 23.44 10.57
N SER A 210 -18.65 22.62 10.01
CA SER A 210 -18.24 21.58 9.05
C SER A 210 -17.95 22.22 7.69
N LEU A 211 -16.70 22.06 7.25
CA LEU A 211 -16.18 22.73 6.04
C LEU A 211 -16.68 22.07 4.75
N PHE A 212 -16.62 20.74 4.67
CA PHE A 212 -16.73 20.00 3.40
C PHE A 212 -17.95 19.06 3.34
N GLN A 213 -19.12 19.50 3.80
CA GLN A 213 -20.32 18.63 3.98
C GLN A 213 -20.75 17.88 2.70
N ASP A 214 -20.73 18.57 1.55
CA ASP A 214 -21.17 18.04 0.25
C ASP A 214 -20.00 17.66 -0.67
N LEU A 215 -18.86 17.28 -0.08
CA LEU A 215 -17.65 16.94 -0.83
C LEU A 215 -17.81 15.64 -1.61
N HIS A 216 -17.48 15.67 -2.90
CA HIS A 216 -17.40 14.49 -3.77
C HIS A 216 -16.05 14.44 -4.47
N ILE A 217 -15.40 13.28 -4.41
CA ILE A 217 -14.10 12.99 -5.02
C ILE A 217 -14.30 11.88 -6.04
N VAL A 218 -14.09 12.19 -7.32
CA VAL A 218 -14.25 11.25 -8.42
C VAL A 218 -12.95 11.18 -9.22
N SER A 219 -12.46 9.98 -9.50
CA SER A 219 -11.39 9.78 -10.49
C SER A 219 -11.97 9.32 -11.81
N THR A 220 -11.60 10.04 -12.87
CA THR A 220 -11.96 9.69 -14.24
C THR A 220 -10.71 9.35 -15.02
N VAL A 221 -10.75 8.24 -15.74
CA VAL A 221 -9.64 7.83 -16.59
C VAL A 221 -9.80 8.50 -17.95
N THR A 222 -9.00 9.52 -18.22
CA THR A 222 -9.06 10.21 -19.52
C THR A 222 -8.35 9.37 -20.58
N ARG A 223 -9.12 8.72 -21.45
CA ARG A 223 -8.55 8.04 -22.62
C ARG A 223 -7.79 9.07 -23.47
N ALA A 224 -6.49 8.86 -23.64
CA ALA A 224 -5.72 9.60 -24.62
C ALA A 224 -6.31 9.32 -26.02
N ASP A 225 -6.67 10.40 -26.71
CA ASP A 225 -7.20 10.52 -28.07
C ASP A 225 -8.71 10.35 -28.30
N GLY A 226 -9.35 11.51 -28.44
CA GLY A 226 -10.57 11.67 -29.21
C GLY A 226 -10.31 11.47 -30.70
N ALA A 227 -10.57 10.25 -31.19
CA ALA A 227 -10.91 10.00 -32.60
C ALA A 227 -11.75 8.72 -32.72
N THR A 228 -13.06 8.90 -32.85
CA THR A 228 -14.00 8.00 -33.55
C THR A 228 -13.79 6.49 -33.44
N ARG A 229 -14.58 5.82 -32.60
CA ARG A 229 -15.70 4.97 -33.07
C ARG A 229 -16.42 4.32 -31.91
N GLN A 230 -17.75 4.41 -31.99
CA GLN A 230 -18.67 3.45 -31.39
C GLN A 230 -18.19 2.03 -31.73
N VAL A 231 -17.58 1.37 -30.77
CA VAL A 231 -17.72 -0.07 -30.63
C VAL A 231 -18.20 -0.23 -29.20
N ALA A 232 -19.46 -0.64 -29.07
CA ALA A 232 -20.00 -1.15 -27.83
C ALA A 232 -19.17 -2.38 -27.44
N TYR A 233 -18.05 -2.15 -26.76
CA TYR A 233 -17.36 -3.20 -26.04
C TYR A 233 -18.17 -3.45 -24.79
N GLN A 234 -18.87 -4.59 -24.86
CA GLN A 234 -19.46 -5.36 -23.78
C GLN A 234 -19.07 -4.86 -22.39
N ALA A 235 -20.02 -4.23 -21.70
CA ALA A 235 -19.96 -4.02 -20.27
C ALA A 235 -19.81 -5.39 -19.60
N GLY A 236 -18.64 -5.69 -19.05
CA GLY A 236 -18.40 -6.97 -18.38
C GLY A 236 -16.97 -7.25 -17.94
N LEU A 237 -15.97 -6.49 -18.40
CA LEU A 237 -14.57 -6.77 -18.03
C LEU A 237 -13.65 -5.54 -18.15
N LEU A 238 -14.17 -4.35 -17.85
CA LEU A 238 -13.25 -3.33 -17.33
C LEU A 238 -13.06 -3.73 -15.88
N GLU A 239 -11.93 -4.35 -15.54
CA GLU A 239 -11.44 -4.28 -14.16
C GLU A 239 -11.57 -2.81 -13.77
N GLU A 240 -12.50 -2.53 -12.88
CA GLU A 240 -12.73 -1.20 -12.36
C GLU A 240 -11.40 -0.82 -11.72
N ILE A 241 -10.63 0.05 -12.38
CA ILE A 241 -9.33 0.45 -11.90
C ILE A 241 -9.59 1.11 -10.55
N VAL A 242 -9.34 0.38 -9.47
CA VAL A 242 -9.61 0.85 -8.11
C VAL A 242 -8.57 1.91 -7.79
N HIS A 243 -8.96 3.17 -7.96
CA HIS A 243 -8.14 4.31 -7.62
C HIS A 243 -8.20 4.57 -6.12
N ASN A 244 -7.05 4.46 -5.46
CA ASN A 244 -6.90 4.78 -4.04
C ASN A 244 -6.11 6.08 -3.90
N LEU A 245 -6.53 6.92 -2.96
CA LEU A 245 -5.81 8.14 -2.62
C LEU A 245 -4.73 7.82 -1.59
N ASP A 246 -3.67 8.62 -1.57
CA ASP A 246 -2.54 8.50 -0.66
C ASP A 246 -2.51 9.60 0.42
N TYR A 247 -2.95 10.82 0.08
CA TYR A 247 -3.21 11.91 1.01
C TYR A 247 -4.17 12.95 0.43
N CYS A 248 -4.78 13.72 1.34
CA CYS A 248 -5.52 14.94 1.06
C CYS A 248 -5.12 16.03 2.06
N ASP A 249 -4.77 17.20 1.54
CA ASP A 249 -4.39 18.36 2.33
C ASP A 249 -5.51 19.40 2.32
N VAL A 250 -5.89 19.84 3.52
CA VAL A 250 -6.72 21.02 3.77
C VAL A 250 -5.79 22.15 4.19
N LEU A 251 -5.42 23.00 3.23
CA LEU A 251 -4.55 24.14 3.44
C LEU A 251 -5.35 25.39 3.80
N VAL A 252 -4.81 26.19 4.71
CA VAL A 252 -5.37 27.48 5.08
C VAL A 252 -4.81 28.53 4.13
N LEU A 253 -5.69 29.29 3.48
CA LEU A 253 -5.28 30.37 2.58
C LEU A 253 -5.27 31.70 3.33
N GLY A 254 -4.23 32.50 3.10
CA GLY A 254 -4.00 33.77 3.80
C GLY A 254 -3.05 33.61 5.00
N GLU A 255 -3.37 34.27 6.11
CA GLU A 255 -2.58 34.14 7.34
C GLU A 255 -2.76 32.75 7.96
N GLU A 256 -1.73 32.22 8.64
CA GLU A 256 -1.85 30.95 9.35
C GLU A 256 -2.88 31.02 10.48
N LEU A 257 -3.39 29.86 10.91
CA LEU A 257 -4.32 29.78 12.04
C LEU A 257 -3.62 30.27 13.32
N ASN A 258 -4.26 31.20 14.02
CA ASN A 258 -3.82 31.59 15.36
C ASN A 258 -4.22 30.48 16.35
N PRO A 259 -3.29 29.71 16.95
CA PRO A 259 -3.63 28.56 17.80
C PRO A 259 -4.40 28.92 19.09
N GLU A 260 -4.38 30.19 19.50
CA GLU A 260 -5.17 30.65 20.66
C GLU A 260 -6.64 30.90 20.30
N GLN A 261 -6.93 31.17 19.02
CA GLN A 261 -8.23 31.64 18.54
C GLN A 261 -8.89 30.65 17.58
N GLU A 262 -8.12 30.02 16.70
CA GLU A 262 -8.56 29.21 15.57
C GLU A 262 -8.00 27.79 15.67
N SER A 263 -8.77 26.81 15.22
CA SER A 263 -8.26 25.44 15.05
C SER A 263 -9.05 24.68 14.00
N LEU A 264 -8.34 23.79 13.30
CA LEU A 264 -8.93 22.70 12.53
C LEU A 264 -8.88 21.43 13.37
N GLN A 265 -10.00 20.72 13.45
CA GLN A 265 -10.12 19.50 14.22
C GLN A 265 -10.80 18.40 13.41
N LEU A 266 -10.35 17.19 13.64
CA LEU A 266 -10.90 15.95 13.12
C LEU A 266 -10.87 14.92 14.24
N GLU A 267 -12.04 14.41 14.61
CA GLU A 267 -12.14 13.42 15.69
C GLU A 267 -11.50 12.08 15.26
N PRO A 268 -10.61 11.48 16.07
CA PRO A 268 -9.94 10.23 15.73
C PRO A 268 -10.89 9.05 15.47
N THR A 269 -12.11 9.12 16.01
CA THR A 269 -13.16 8.10 15.80
C THR A 269 -13.53 7.93 14.33
N PHE A 270 -13.41 8.97 13.50
CA PHE A 270 -13.69 8.89 12.07
C PHE A 270 -12.58 8.24 11.24
N LEU A 271 -11.37 8.15 11.81
CA LEU A 271 -10.22 7.46 11.22
C LEU A 271 -10.21 5.97 11.59
N LEU A 272 -10.94 5.57 12.65
CA LEU A 272 -10.92 4.22 13.17
C LEU A 272 -11.45 3.20 12.14
N GLY A 273 -10.68 2.12 11.93
CA GLY A 273 -11.01 1.08 10.96
C GLY A 273 -10.79 1.48 9.50
N LYS A 274 -10.20 2.66 9.26
CA LYS A 274 -9.70 3.10 7.96
C LYS A 274 -8.17 3.11 7.98
N HIS A 275 -7.53 2.97 6.83
CA HIS A 275 -6.06 3.01 6.76
C HIS A 275 -5.54 4.45 6.68
N LEU A 276 -6.14 5.36 7.46
CA LEU A 276 -5.93 6.79 7.40
C LEU A 276 -5.49 7.34 8.75
N ASP A 277 -4.66 8.36 8.70
CA ASP A 277 -4.20 9.13 9.84
C ASP A 277 -4.24 10.63 9.48
N ALA A 278 -4.15 11.51 10.47
CA ALA A 278 -4.23 12.95 10.25
C ALA A 278 -3.30 13.75 11.15
N THR A 279 -2.66 14.77 10.58
CA THR A 279 -1.82 15.74 11.29
C THR A 279 -2.36 17.14 11.08
N ASN A 280 -2.39 17.94 12.15
CA ASN A 280 -2.79 19.33 12.11
C ASN A 280 -1.59 20.26 12.33
N SER A 281 -1.65 21.44 11.72
CA SER A 281 -0.65 22.51 11.85
C SER A 281 -1.35 23.87 11.79
N THR A 282 -0.59 24.95 12.01
CA THR A 282 -1.08 26.31 11.80
C THR A 282 -1.37 26.62 10.33
N SER A 283 -0.72 25.90 9.40
CA SER A 283 -0.92 26.07 7.96
C SER A 283 -2.08 25.25 7.37
N GLY A 284 -2.64 24.30 8.13
CA GLY A 284 -3.66 23.38 7.62
C GLY A 284 -3.65 22.01 8.29
N MET A 285 -4.32 21.06 7.65
CA MET A 285 -4.41 19.67 8.10
C MET A 285 -4.15 18.71 6.93
N SER A 286 -3.34 17.70 7.17
CA SER A 286 -3.03 16.65 6.21
C SER A 286 -3.67 15.34 6.68
N ILE A 287 -4.48 14.72 5.83
CA ILE A 287 -5.06 13.39 6.04
C ILE A 287 -4.33 12.45 5.08
N TYR A 288 -3.65 11.43 5.58
CA TYR A 288 -2.79 10.57 4.77
C TYR A 288 -2.97 9.09 5.07
N GLY A 289 -2.64 8.25 4.09
CA GLY A 289 -2.79 6.80 4.12
C GLY A 289 -3.46 6.25 2.85
N VAL A 290 -3.14 5.02 2.46
CA VAL A 290 -3.66 4.46 1.20
C VAL A 290 -5.05 3.88 1.43
N ASP A 291 -6.08 4.55 0.93
CA ASP A 291 -7.47 4.11 1.05
C ASP A 291 -8.35 4.61 -0.12
N SER A 292 -9.57 4.10 -0.20
CA SER A 292 -10.56 4.44 -1.22
C SER A 292 -11.01 5.91 -1.13
N MET A 293 -11.39 6.48 -2.29
CA MET A 293 -11.94 7.85 -2.37
C MET A 293 -13.17 8.04 -1.47
N SER A 294 -14.03 7.03 -1.34
CA SER A 294 -15.22 7.10 -0.48
C SER A 294 -14.84 7.20 1.01
N ASN A 295 -13.79 6.52 1.45
CA ASN A 295 -13.30 6.65 2.83
C ASN A 295 -12.72 8.03 3.08
N TYR A 296 -11.97 8.59 2.13
CA TYR A 296 -11.51 9.97 2.20
C TYR A 296 -12.66 10.98 2.25
N GLU A 297 -13.68 10.85 1.40
CA GLU A 297 -14.88 11.71 1.45
C GLU A 297 -15.53 11.69 2.84
N GLN A 298 -15.72 10.49 3.41
CA GLN A 298 -16.35 10.33 4.73
C GLN A 298 -15.54 11.03 5.82
N VAL A 299 -14.21 10.94 5.79
CA VAL A 299 -13.33 11.57 6.78
C VAL A 299 -13.28 13.09 6.59
N ILE A 300 -13.07 13.57 5.36
CA ILE A 300 -12.92 15.00 5.09
C ILE A 300 -14.22 15.77 5.38
N ARG A 301 -15.39 15.15 5.15
CA ARG A 301 -16.70 15.71 5.56
C ARG A 301 -16.79 15.98 7.06
N GLN A 302 -15.98 15.34 7.89
CA GLN A 302 -15.95 15.53 9.35
C GLN A 302 -14.96 16.59 9.82
N VAL A 303 -14.20 17.22 8.92
CA VAL A 303 -13.30 18.31 9.28
C VAL A 303 -14.09 19.52 9.77
N ARG A 304 -13.77 19.96 10.99
CA ARG A 304 -14.41 21.10 11.66
C ARG A 304 -13.45 22.25 11.84
N TYR A 305 -13.94 23.46 11.58
CA TYR A 305 -13.27 24.71 11.88
C TYR A 305 -13.90 25.40 13.10
N TYR A 306 -13.05 25.86 14.00
CA TYR A 306 -13.45 26.58 15.21
C TYR A 306 -12.77 27.94 15.26
N ASN A 307 -13.52 28.96 15.72
CA ASN A 307 -12.96 30.26 16.04
C ASN A 307 -13.57 30.81 17.35
N ARG A 308 -12.72 31.13 18.33
CA ARG A 308 -13.09 31.64 19.66
C ARG A 308 -13.45 33.13 19.64
N GLN A 309 -12.99 33.89 18.66
CA GLN A 309 -13.25 35.31 18.46
C GLN A 309 -13.79 35.63 17.05
N PRO A 310 -14.94 35.05 16.66
CA PRO A 310 -15.48 35.20 15.31
C PRO A 310 -15.88 36.63 14.99
N GLY A 311 -16.12 37.49 15.99
CA GLY A 311 -16.48 38.90 15.81
C GLY A 311 -15.44 39.76 15.06
N GLN A 312 -14.19 39.30 14.96
CA GLN A 312 -13.13 39.95 14.16
C GLN A 312 -12.93 39.30 12.79
N LEU A 313 -13.52 38.12 12.58
CA LEU A 313 -13.40 37.34 11.35
C LEU A 313 -14.51 37.77 10.37
N THR A 314 -14.13 38.18 9.17
CA THR A 314 -15.06 38.44 8.06
C THR A 314 -15.22 37.22 7.19
N GLU A 315 -14.10 36.63 6.79
CA GLU A 315 -14.03 35.47 5.91
C GLU A 315 -12.81 34.61 6.27
N ARG A 316 -12.87 33.31 5.95
CA ARG A 316 -11.74 32.40 6.01
C ARG A 316 -11.74 31.47 4.82
N MET A 317 -10.58 31.24 4.22
CA MET A 317 -10.46 30.43 3.00
C MET A 317 -9.63 29.17 3.25
N PHE A 318 -10.12 28.04 2.73
CA PHE A 318 -9.45 26.74 2.80
C PHE A 318 -9.32 26.15 1.40
N ARG A 319 -8.22 25.47 1.12
CA ARG A 319 -7.98 24.75 -0.13
C ARG A 319 -7.82 23.28 0.14
N LEU A 320 -8.62 22.46 -0.50
CA LEU A 320 -8.50 21.01 -0.47
C LEU A 320 -7.85 20.50 -1.77
N THR A 321 -6.82 19.69 -1.61
CA THR A 321 -6.16 18.95 -2.69
C THR A 321 -5.94 17.51 -2.27
N CYS A 322 -6.19 16.56 -3.16
CA CYS A 322 -5.94 15.14 -2.93
C CYS A 322 -4.99 14.59 -3.99
N SER A 323 -4.30 13.50 -3.68
CA SER A 323 -3.44 12.82 -4.64
C SER A 323 -3.62 11.31 -4.68
N GLU A 324 -3.04 10.74 -5.73
CA GLU A 324 -2.93 9.30 -5.96
C GLU A 324 -1.49 9.02 -6.42
N LEU A 325 -1.02 7.80 -6.14
CA LEU A 325 0.30 7.29 -6.55
C LEU A 325 1.49 8.12 -6.05
N ASN A 326 1.53 8.38 -4.75
CA ASN A 326 2.58 9.12 -4.05
C ASN A 326 2.77 10.53 -4.63
N GLY A 327 1.67 11.26 -4.80
CA GLY A 327 1.67 12.62 -5.34
C GLY A 327 1.87 12.73 -6.86
N ARG A 328 1.89 11.61 -7.59
CA ARG A 328 2.05 11.64 -9.05
C ARG A 328 0.87 12.29 -9.76
N TYR A 329 -0.34 12.01 -9.28
CA TYR A 329 -1.57 12.59 -9.81
C TYR A 329 -2.26 13.37 -8.70
N THR A 330 -2.57 14.64 -8.97
CA THR A 330 -3.23 15.53 -8.02
C THR A 330 -4.59 15.94 -8.54
N SER A 331 -5.52 16.20 -7.63
CA SER A 331 -6.81 16.76 -7.97
C SER A 331 -6.71 18.21 -8.46
N ASN A 332 -7.83 18.77 -8.91
CA ASN A 332 -7.99 20.22 -8.92
C ASN A 332 -7.85 20.80 -7.51
N GLU A 333 -7.51 22.09 -7.45
CA GLU A 333 -7.56 22.89 -6.23
C GLU A 333 -9.02 23.25 -5.92
N PHE A 334 -9.59 22.66 -4.87
CA PHE A 334 -10.95 22.98 -4.43
C PHE A 334 -10.89 24.02 -3.31
N ASN A 335 -11.32 25.25 -3.61
CA ASN A 335 -11.27 26.37 -2.66
C ASN A 335 -12.65 26.58 -2.01
N LEU A 336 -12.68 26.61 -0.68
CA LEU A 336 -13.85 26.89 0.14
C LEU A 336 -13.69 28.24 0.84
N GLU A 337 -14.67 29.13 0.65
CA GLU A 337 -14.78 30.43 1.32
C GLU A 337 -15.84 30.35 2.44
N VAL A 338 -15.43 30.62 3.67
CA VAL A 338 -16.28 30.60 4.87
C VAL A 338 -16.50 32.03 5.35
N ASN A 339 -17.70 32.56 5.11
CA ASN A 339 -18.10 33.90 5.49
C ASN A 339 -18.80 33.92 6.84
N VAL A 340 -18.48 34.92 7.66
CA VAL A 340 -19.07 35.11 8.98
C VAL A 340 -20.18 36.14 8.89
N TRP A 341 -21.39 35.72 9.25
CA TRP A 341 -22.52 36.60 9.40
C TRP A 341 -22.60 37.14 10.83
N HIS A 342 -22.49 38.47 10.95
CA HIS A 342 -22.68 39.19 12.20
C HIS A 342 -24.13 39.70 12.23
N SER A 343 -25.00 39.08 13.04
CA SER A 343 -26.33 39.66 13.30
C SER A 343 -26.14 40.95 14.09
N SER A 344 -26.63 42.07 13.55
CA SER A 344 -26.68 43.34 14.25
C SER A 344 -27.78 43.29 15.32
N ASP A 345 -27.51 42.68 16.48
CA ASP A 345 -28.34 42.88 17.66
C ASP A 345 -27.90 44.18 18.35
N THR A 346 -28.40 45.28 17.82
CA THR A 346 -28.61 46.50 18.60
C THR A 346 -30.10 46.81 18.62
N GLU A 347 -30.64 46.80 19.84
CA GLU A 347 -31.95 47.26 20.29
C GLU A 347 -33.06 46.21 20.44
N GLU A 348 -33.19 45.72 21.69
CA GLU A 348 -34.48 45.41 22.30
C GLU A 348 -35.43 46.60 22.10
N HIS A 349 -36.27 46.56 21.06
CA HIS A 349 -37.46 47.38 21.01
C HIS A 349 -38.47 46.83 22.04
N ILE A 350 -38.39 47.39 23.25
CA ILE A 350 -39.43 47.34 24.28
C ILE A 350 -40.72 47.86 23.62
N SER A 351 -41.61 46.94 23.26
CA SER A 351 -42.91 47.28 22.70
C SER A 351 -43.81 47.85 23.80
N HIS A 352 -43.86 49.18 23.91
CA HIS A 352 -44.91 49.89 24.61
C HIS A 352 -46.10 50.11 23.66
N MET A 353 -47.22 49.40 23.84
CA MET A 353 -48.53 49.87 23.35
C MET A 353 -49.67 49.53 24.33
N VAL A 354 -50.08 50.58 25.06
CA VAL A 354 -51.45 51.10 25.23
C VAL A 354 -52.62 50.12 25.06
N ALA A 355 -53.42 50.00 26.13
CA ALA A 355 -54.70 49.30 26.21
C ALA A 355 -55.82 49.91 25.31
N PRO A 356 -56.73 49.10 24.74
CA PRO A 356 -57.92 49.59 24.03
C PRO A 356 -59.16 49.72 24.98
N PRO A 357 -60.12 50.63 24.71
CA PRO A 357 -61.36 50.71 25.48
C PRO A 357 -62.40 49.66 25.01
N PRO A 358 -63.39 49.31 25.86
CA PRO A 358 -64.28 48.17 25.64
C PRO A 358 -65.57 48.58 24.90
N TYR A 359 -66.06 47.77 23.96
CA TYR A 359 -67.49 47.50 23.74
C TYR A 359 -67.67 46.28 22.79
N MET A 360 -67.99 45.12 23.39
CA MET A 360 -69.06 44.16 23.05
C MET A 360 -69.40 43.89 21.56
N GLN A 361 -69.44 42.67 21.01
CA GLN A 361 -70.05 41.43 21.52
C GLN A 361 -69.59 40.14 20.78
N VAL A 362 -69.47 39.06 21.58
CA VAL A 362 -69.95 37.66 21.40
C VAL A 362 -69.35 36.81 20.24
N ALA A 363 -69.08 35.51 20.36
CA ALA A 363 -68.59 34.57 21.39
C ALA A 363 -68.44 33.22 20.64
N HIS A 364 -67.26 32.59 20.79
CA HIS A 364 -66.91 31.16 20.73
C HIS A 364 -67.58 30.17 19.76
N HIS A 365 -66.74 29.47 18.99
CA HIS A 365 -66.41 28.03 19.14
C HIS A 365 -65.08 27.71 18.43
N PRO A 366 -64.32 26.67 18.83
CA PRO A 366 -62.97 26.86 19.36
C PRO A 366 -61.80 26.43 18.46
N SER A 367 -60.67 27.06 18.71
CA SER A 367 -59.30 26.61 18.41
C SER A 367 -58.85 25.53 19.39
N MET A 368 -58.04 24.57 18.92
CA MET A 368 -57.13 23.83 19.79
C MET A 368 -55.70 23.96 19.27
N SER A 369 -54.90 24.68 20.04
CA SER A 369 -53.46 24.49 20.18
C SER A 369 -53.22 24.24 21.67
N SER A 370 -52.47 23.18 22.01
CA SER A 370 -51.43 23.20 23.04
C SER A 370 -50.90 21.79 23.34
N ASP A 371 -49.57 21.70 23.24
CA ASP A 371 -48.64 21.14 24.23
C ASP A 371 -48.55 19.64 24.56
N LEU A 372 -47.28 19.26 24.72
CA LEU A 372 -46.69 18.33 25.69
C LEU A 372 -46.56 16.82 25.36
N HIS A 373 -45.29 16.42 25.30
CA HIS A 373 -44.70 15.12 25.72
C HIS A 373 -45.06 13.82 24.96
N PRO A 374 -44.04 13.00 24.59
CA PRO A 374 -44.26 11.60 24.29
C PRO A 374 -44.04 10.76 25.55
N SER A 375 -45.12 10.41 26.25
CA SER A 375 -45.10 9.37 27.28
C SER A 375 -46.39 8.57 27.23
N HIS A 376 -46.27 7.31 26.79
CA HIS A 376 -47.06 6.12 27.13
C HIS A 376 -48.59 6.23 27.29
N VAL A 377 -49.33 5.39 26.55
CA VAL A 377 -50.05 4.21 27.07
C VAL A 377 -51.07 3.69 26.02
N SER A 378 -50.98 2.38 25.77
CA SER A 378 -52.04 1.39 25.49
C SER A 378 -53.32 1.79 24.74
N GLY A 379 -53.60 1.09 23.64
CA GLY A 379 -54.97 0.97 23.12
C GLY A 379 -55.09 0.50 21.67
N VAL A 380 -55.00 -0.82 21.46
CA VAL A 380 -55.42 -1.59 20.26
C VAL A 380 -54.66 -1.29 18.94
N PRO A 381 -53.81 -2.21 18.45
CA PRO A 381 -53.16 -2.04 17.16
C PRO A 381 -54.18 -2.19 16.01
N SER A 382 -54.23 -1.19 15.13
CA SER A 382 -54.87 -1.29 13.81
C SER A 382 -54.43 -2.57 13.12
N ALA A 383 -55.32 -3.25 12.39
CA ALA A 383 -55.01 -4.52 11.71
C ALA A 383 -53.72 -4.47 10.88
N ALA A 384 -53.34 -3.30 10.37
CA ALA A 384 -52.09 -3.07 9.67
C ALA A 384 -50.83 -3.27 10.54
N THR A 385 -50.81 -2.81 11.80
CA THR A 385 -49.65 -2.99 12.69
C THR A 385 -49.53 -4.43 13.17
N VAL A 386 -50.64 -5.16 13.32
CA VAL A 386 -50.62 -6.60 13.60
C VAL A 386 -49.99 -7.36 12.43
N VAL A 387 -50.36 -7.04 11.18
CA VAL A 387 -49.77 -7.67 9.99
C VAL A 387 -48.28 -7.39 9.88
N ILE A 388 -47.86 -6.13 10.11
CA ILE A 388 -46.43 -5.76 10.06
C ILE A 388 -45.62 -6.51 11.12
N VAL A 389 -46.12 -6.59 12.36
CA VAL A 389 -45.43 -7.32 13.43
C VAL A 389 -45.36 -8.82 13.13
N VAL A 390 -46.41 -9.41 12.57
CA VAL A 390 -46.40 -10.81 12.14
C VAL A 390 -45.41 -11.05 10.99
N CYS A 391 -45.32 -10.14 10.03
CA CYS A 391 -44.34 -10.23 8.94
C CYS A 391 -42.89 -10.11 9.46
N ILE A 392 -42.62 -9.17 10.38
CA ILE A 392 -41.30 -9.02 10.99
C ILE A 392 -40.95 -10.27 11.80
N ALA A 393 -41.88 -10.82 12.58
CA ALA A 393 -41.67 -12.05 13.34
C ALA A 393 -41.40 -13.25 12.41
N ALA A 394 -42.14 -13.38 11.31
CA ALA A 394 -41.91 -14.43 10.32
C ALA A 394 -40.54 -14.31 9.64
N LEU A 395 -40.11 -13.09 9.29
CA LEU A 395 -38.78 -12.85 8.71
C LEU A 395 -37.66 -13.23 9.68
N VAL A 396 -37.79 -12.88 10.96
CA VAL A 396 -36.80 -13.26 11.98
C VAL A 396 -36.72 -14.79 12.10
N VAL A 397 -37.86 -15.49 12.11
CA VAL A 397 -37.87 -16.97 12.15
C VAL A 397 -37.21 -17.58 10.91
N VAL A 398 -37.45 -17.04 9.72
CA VAL A 398 -36.81 -17.51 8.48
C VAL A 398 -35.31 -17.28 8.52
N VAL A 399 -34.85 -16.12 8.99
CA VAL A 399 -33.41 -15.81 9.14
C VAL A 399 -32.75 -16.73 10.16
N VAL A 400 -33.38 -16.95 11.32
CA VAL A 400 -32.84 -17.86 12.35
C VAL A 400 -32.80 -19.31 11.86
N LEU A 401 -33.83 -19.78 11.15
CA LEU A 401 -33.81 -21.10 10.53
C LEU A 401 -32.76 -21.20 9.41
N GLY A 402 -32.54 -20.12 8.66
CA GLY A 402 -31.49 -20.03 7.65
C GLY A 402 -30.10 -20.15 8.28
N ILE A 403 -29.81 -19.36 9.32
CA ILE A 403 -28.55 -19.41 10.07
C ILE A 403 -28.37 -20.79 10.72
N TYR A 404 -29.43 -21.34 11.33
CA TYR A 404 -29.38 -22.67 11.95
C TYR A 404 -29.13 -23.78 10.93
N ARG A 405 -29.79 -23.75 9.76
CA ARG A 405 -29.52 -24.69 8.66
C ARG A 405 -28.07 -24.60 8.20
N ILE A 406 -27.55 -23.38 8.01
CA ILE A 406 -26.15 -23.14 7.63
C ILE A 406 -25.19 -23.66 8.70
N HIS A 407 -25.47 -23.42 9.99
CA HIS A 407 -24.63 -23.91 11.08
C HIS A 407 -24.65 -25.43 11.21
N VAL A 408 -25.81 -26.07 11.02
CA VAL A 408 -25.94 -27.54 11.06
C VAL A 408 -25.25 -28.18 9.85
N THR A 409 -25.38 -27.61 8.65
CA THR A 409 -24.65 -28.11 7.46
C THR A 409 -23.14 -27.90 7.61
N HIS A 410 -22.71 -26.74 8.12
CA HIS A 410 -21.29 -26.47 8.37
C HIS A 410 -20.71 -27.36 9.49
N GLN A 411 -21.50 -27.72 10.51
CA GLN A 411 -21.08 -28.72 11.50
C GLN A 411 -21.00 -30.14 10.90
N GLN A 412 -21.84 -30.49 9.93
CA GLN A 412 -21.74 -31.76 9.22
C GLN A 412 -20.50 -31.80 8.31
N ASP A 413 -20.18 -30.70 7.62
CA ASP A 413 -18.97 -30.58 6.81
C ASP A 413 -17.70 -30.58 7.67
N MET A 414 -17.72 -29.92 8.84
CA MET A 414 -16.61 -29.96 9.80
C MET A 414 -16.43 -31.34 10.42
N ARG A 415 -17.52 -32.06 10.75
CA ARG A 415 -17.46 -33.45 11.23
C ARG A 415 -16.99 -34.41 10.14
N LEU A 416 -17.38 -34.21 8.88
CA LEU A 416 -16.84 -34.99 7.76
C LEU A 416 -15.34 -34.72 7.60
N ALA A 417 -14.91 -33.46 7.64
CA ALA A 417 -13.51 -33.07 7.56
C ALA A 417 -12.67 -33.60 8.73
N GLU A 418 -13.23 -33.67 9.94
CA GLU A 418 -12.58 -34.31 11.09
C GLU A 418 -12.50 -35.84 10.94
N THR A 419 -13.55 -36.51 10.42
CA THR A 419 -13.48 -37.95 10.14
C THR A 419 -12.48 -38.30 9.02
N THR A 420 -12.29 -37.42 8.04
CA THR A 420 -11.26 -37.58 7.00
C THR A 420 -9.85 -37.35 7.55
N LYS A 421 -9.67 -36.40 8.48
CA LYS A 421 -8.38 -36.17 9.17
C LYS A 421 -8.01 -37.28 10.15
N VAL A 422 -8.97 -37.92 10.83
CA VAL A 422 -8.70 -39.06 11.72
C VAL A 422 -8.40 -40.34 10.92
N ALA A 423 -8.97 -40.50 9.72
CA ALA A 423 -8.65 -41.61 8.82
C ALA A 423 -7.23 -41.51 8.21
N ASP A 424 -6.67 -40.31 8.11
CA ASP A 424 -5.31 -40.06 7.57
C ASP A 424 -4.20 -40.20 8.64
N VAL A 425 -4.56 -40.22 9.93
CA VAL A 425 -3.61 -40.31 11.06
C VAL A 425 -3.48 -41.74 11.60
N ASN A 426 -4.27 -42.70 11.10
CA ASN A 426 -4.31 -44.07 11.62
C ASN A 426 -3.65 -45.13 10.70
N TRP A 427 -2.81 -44.72 9.74
CA TRP A 427 -2.10 -45.61 8.82
C TRP A 427 -0.61 -45.73 9.12
N ASP A 428 -0.22 -46.06 10.37
CA ASP A 428 1.13 -46.61 10.59
C ASP A 428 1.27 -47.46 11.85
N ASP A 429 0.37 -48.41 12.09
CA ASP A 429 0.61 -49.41 13.14
C ASP A 429 -0.01 -50.77 12.78
N SER A 430 0.66 -51.48 11.87
CA SER A 430 0.57 -52.95 11.75
C SER A 430 1.76 -53.50 10.97
N ALA A 431 2.67 -54.13 11.71
CA ALA A 431 3.81 -54.88 11.21
C ALA A 431 3.44 -55.92 10.13
N LEU A 432 4.22 -55.99 9.06
CA LEU A 432 4.44 -57.21 8.25
C LEU A 432 5.70 -57.11 7.36
N THR A 433 6.77 -57.70 7.87
CA THR A 433 7.66 -58.67 7.20
C THR A 433 8.29 -58.32 5.85
N ILE A 434 9.46 -57.66 5.88
CA ILE A 434 10.44 -57.78 4.79
C ILE A 434 11.15 -59.12 4.91
N THR A 435 10.99 -59.95 3.88
CA THR A 435 11.74 -61.18 3.65
C THR A 435 13.11 -60.79 3.08
N VAL A 436 14.16 -61.02 3.85
CA VAL A 436 15.55 -60.92 3.41
C VAL A 436 15.91 -62.12 2.55
N ASN A 437 16.48 -61.88 1.37
CA ASN A 437 17.10 -62.91 0.54
C ASN A 437 18.61 -63.01 0.88
N PRO A 438 19.15 -64.19 1.24
CA PRO A 438 20.55 -64.35 1.66
C PRO A 438 21.48 -64.80 0.52
N MET A 439 22.79 -64.55 0.74
CA MET A 439 24.00 -65.03 0.00
C MET A 439 24.24 -64.38 -1.38
N GLU A 440 25.48 -64.07 -1.78
CA GLU A 440 26.75 -64.76 -1.51
C GLU A 440 27.95 -63.80 -1.76
N ASP A 441 28.85 -63.78 -0.79
CA ASP A 441 30.32 -63.68 -0.82
C ASP A 441 31.05 -62.80 -1.86
N LEU A 442 31.96 -61.95 -1.37
CA LEU A 442 33.41 -62.22 -1.45
C LEU A 442 34.19 -61.26 -0.51
N GLU A 443 34.65 -61.85 0.58
CA GLU A 443 35.98 -61.71 1.20
C GLU A 443 36.57 -60.29 1.40
N GLU A 444 36.45 -59.83 2.66
CA GLU A 444 37.52 -59.30 3.54
C GLU A 444 38.93 -59.89 3.24
N PRO A 445 40.08 -59.33 3.73
CA PRO A 445 40.22 -58.64 5.03
C PRO A 445 41.30 -57.51 5.03
N GLN A 446 41.69 -56.83 6.10
CA GLN A 446 41.63 -57.02 7.55
C GLN A 446 41.90 -55.62 8.17
N CYS A 447 41.06 -55.16 9.10
CA CYS A 447 41.30 -55.13 10.56
C CYS A 447 42.34 -54.08 10.97
N ALA A 448 41.92 -53.03 11.68
CA ALA A 448 41.73 -52.99 13.14
C ALA A 448 42.81 -52.04 13.69
N GLU A 449 42.68 -51.28 14.76
CA GLU A 449 41.64 -51.02 15.76
C GLU A 449 42.18 -49.79 16.53
N GLU A 450 41.26 -49.09 17.19
CA GLU A 450 41.44 -48.42 18.49
C GLU A 450 42.32 -47.15 18.68
N GLU A 451 41.61 -46.14 19.19
CA GLU A 451 41.88 -45.37 20.43
C GLU A 451 43.05 -44.37 20.51
N ALA A 452 42.63 -43.12 20.75
CA ALA A 452 43.12 -42.15 21.74
C ALA A 452 44.64 -41.93 21.94
N SER A 453 45.07 -40.67 21.76
CA SER A 453 45.76 -39.91 22.82
C SER A 453 46.00 -38.45 22.44
N GLU A 454 45.93 -37.61 23.46
CA GLU A 454 46.32 -36.21 23.56
C GLU A 454 47.78 -35.97 23.09
N GLU A 455 48.10 -34.76 22.64
CA GLU A 455 49.20 -33.92 23.18
C GLU A 455 49.33 -32.61 22.37
N GLU A 456 49.34 -31.52 23.12
CA GLU A 456 49.81 -30.17 22.76
C GLU A 456 51.33 -30.19 22.54
N GLU A 457 51.88 -29.36 21.65
CA GLU A 457 53.12 -28.62 21.92
C GLU A 457 53.35 -27.48 20.90
N ASP A 458 53.93 -26.42 21.46
CA ASP A 458 54.12 -25.03 21.05
C ASP A 458 55.08 -24.74 19.86
N ASP A 459 55.12 -23.43 19.55
CA ASP A 459 56.25 -22.61 19.08
C ASP A 459 56.65 -22.65 17.58
N ASP A 460 56.55 -21.50 16.89
CA ASP A 460 57.65 -20.52 16.90
C ASP A 460 57.36 -19.28 16.02
N GLU A 461 58.01 -18.20 16.46
CA GLU A 461 58.03 -16.80 16.05
C GLU A 461 58.55 -16.56 14.60
N GLU A 462 58.24 -15.39 14.02
CA GLU A 462 59.28 -14.43 13.60
C GLU A 462 58.66 -13.08 13.21
N ASP A 463 59.14 -12.04 13.92
CA ASP A 463 58.97 -10.62 13.67
C ASP A 463 59.81 -10.15 12.46
N ASP A 464 59.33 -9.13 11.75
CA ASP A 464 60.20 -8.22 10.99
C ASP A 464 59.80 -6.76 11.25
N GLU A 465 60.71 -6.03 11.91
CA GLU A 465 60.64 -4.63 12.30
C GLU A 465 61.33 -3.71 11.27
N ILE A 466 61.11 -2.39 11.41
CA ILE A 466 61.98 -1.24 11.01
C ILE A 466 61.90 -0.75 9.53
N THR A 467 61.83 0.55 9.15
CA THR A 467 61.76 1.89 9.79
C THR A 467 61.57 3.01 8.73
N THR A 468 61.12 4.21 9.18
CA THR A 468 61.46 5.61 8.72
C THR A 468 61.02 6.08 7.30
N ALA A 469 60.71 7.35 6.99
CA ALA A 469 60.66 8.65 7.69
C ALA A 469 60.03 9.71 6.74
N GLU A 470 59.35 10.71 7.32
CA GLU A 470 59.24 12.15 6.98
C GLU A 470 58.93 12.64 5.53
N SER A 471 57.83 13.41 5.34
CA SER A 471 57.89 14.86 5.05
C SER A 471 56.54 15.47 4.63
N ASP A 472 56.23 16.56 5.33
CA ASP A 472 55.39 17.75 5.11
C ASP A 472 54.95 18.11 3.67
N ASP A 473 53.68 18.49 3.47
CA ASP A 473 53.30 19.73 2.76
C ASP A 473 51.81 20.08 3.02
N SER A 474 51.54 21.38 3.10
CA SER A 474 50.30 21.99 3.59
C SER A 474 49.74 22.94 2.55
N GLU A 475 48.44 22.88 2.22
CA GLU A 475 47.78 23.96 1.46
C GLU A 475 46.34 24.23 1.91
N GLU A 476 46.04 25.53 1.90
CA GLU A 476 44.92 26.26 2.46
C GLU A 476 43.65 26.21 1.61
N GLU A 477 42.55 26.63 2.25
CA GLU A 477 41.23 26.89 1.68
C GLU A 477 41.24 28.02 0.63
N VAL A 478 40.48 27.87 -0.46
CA VAL A 478 39.81 29.01 -1.11
C VAL A 478 38.44 28.60 -1.65
N ASP A 479 37.43 29.22 -1.08
CA ASP A 479 36.03 29.28 -1.47
C ASP A 479 35.84 30.30 -2.62
N VAL A 480 35.19 29.96 -3.75
CA VAL A 480 34.66 30.98 -4.68
C VAL A 480 33.38 30.53 -5.40
N GLN A 481 32.37 31.38 -5.20
CA GLN A 481 31.07 31.50 -5.85
C GLN A 481 31.04 31.50 -7.39
N LEU A 482 29.87 31.05 -7.88
CA LEU A 482 29.37 31.17 -9.25
C LEU A 482 29.48 32.58 -9.87
N LYS A 483 29.74 32.60 -11.19
CA LYS A 483 29.10 33.55 -12.12
C LYS A 483 28.80 32.96 -13.50
N ARG A 484 27.66 33.41 -14.00
CA ARG A 484 26.91 33.13 -15.24
C ARG A 484 27.60 33.73 -16.49
N MET A 485 27.52 33.06 -17.66
CA MET A 485 26.92 33.58 -18.93
C MET A 485 27.31 32.80 -20.22
N GLN A 486 26.27 32.56 -21.04
CA GLN A 486 26.17 32.64 -22.51
C GLN A 486 26.82 31.62 -23.48
N GLN A 487 25.91 30.89 -24.14
CA GLN A 487 25.78 30.57 -25.59
C GLN A 487 26.99 30.75 -26.54
N SER A 488 27.31 29.67 -27.28
CA SER A 488 27.64 29.69 -28.70
C SER A 488 27.60 28.27 -29.30
N SER A 489 27.33 28.19 -30.61
CA SER A 489 26.90 27.02 -31.39
C SER A 489 28.02 26.27 -32.13
N LYS A 490 27.68 25.04 -32.58
CA LYS A 490 28.28 24.24 -33.70
C LYS A 490 29.69 23.69 -33.40
N THR A 491 30.09 22.46 -33.76
CA THR A 491 29.80 21.59 -34.90
C THR A 491 30.29 20.17 -34.56
N GLY A 492 29.72 19.14 -35.19
CA GLY A 492 30.04 17.74 -34.90
C GLY A 492 31.40 17.24 -35.39
N GLN A 493 31.83 16.12 -34.80
CA GLN A 493 32.65 15.08 -35.44
C GLN A 493 32.63 13.81 -34.56
N SER A 494 32.41 12.69 -35.23
CA SER A 494 32.40 11.33 -34.68
C SER A 494 33.80 10.91 -34.24
N TRP A 495 33.90 10.24 -33.10
CA TRP A 495 35.03 9.35 -32.79
C TRP A 495 34.52 8.13 -32.02
N ASP A 496 34.49 7.00 -32.70
CA ASP A 496 34.56 5.67 -32.10
C ASP A 496 35.87 5.57 -31.32
N LYS A 497 35.79 5.29 -30.00
CA LYS A 497 36.87 4.64 -29.27
C LYS A 497 36.32 3.63 -28.28
N THR A 498 36.57 2.38 -28.63
CA THR A 498 36.56 1.17 -27.82
C THR A 498 37.37 1.37 -26.55
N THR A 499 36.75 1.20 -25.38
CA THR A 499 37.45 1.13 -24.09
C THR A 499 37.55 -0.33 -23.67
N ARG A 500 38.78 -0.84 -23.66
CA ARG A 500 39.16 -2.08 -22.96
C ARG A 500 39.08 -1.85 -21.46
N CYS A 501 38.40 -2.73 -20.74
CA CYS A 501 38.40 -2.78 -19.29
C CYS A 501 39.59 -3.60 -18.77
N PHE A 502 40.17 -3.14 -17.66
CA PHE A 502 40.82 -4.01 -16.69
C PHE A 502 39.76 -4.46 -15.67
#